data_AF-A0A972I3S9-F1
#
_entry.id   AF-A0A972I3S9-F1
#
_cell.length_a   1.000
_cell.length_b   1.000
_cell.length_c   1.000
_cell.angle_alpha   90.00
_cell.angle_beta   90.00
_cell.angle_gamma   90.00
#
_symmetry.space_group_name_H-M   'P 1'
#
loop_
_entity.id
_entity.type
_entity.pdbx_description
1 polymer ?
#
loop_
_entity_poly.entity_id
_entity_poly.type
_entity_poly.pdbx_seq_one_letter_code
_entity_poly.pdbx_strand_id
1 'polypeptide(L)' 'QIDTAIQTGAKHQMQTMDNSLLDLYRRGLISRETALMQAVNQENIKRFIT' A
#
# COMPACT_ATOMS: atom_id res chain seq x y z
N GLN A 1 -5.90 16.51 31.93
CA GLN A 1 -5.38 17.48 30.94
C GLN A 1 -4.50 16.70 29.97
N ILE A 2 -4.83 16.76 28.67
CA ILE A 2 -4.05 16.33 27.49
C ILE A 2 -3.47 14.88 27.50
N ASP A 3 -4.32 13.86 27.43
CA ASP A 3 -3.90 12.48 27.10
C ASP A 3 -4.24 12.07 25.64
N THR A 4 -4.71 13.01 24.82
CA THR A 4 -5.14 12.76 23.43
C THR A 4 -4.09 13.13 22.36
N ALA A 5 -2.91 13.62 22.75
CA ALA A 5 -1.90 14.08 21.79
C ALA A 5 -1.11 12.96 21.08
N ILE A 6 -1.21 11.69 21.54
CA ILE A 6 -0.47 10.55 20.95
C ILE A 6 -1.39 9.66 20.11
N GLN A 7 -2.54 10.18 19.66
CA GLN A 7 -3.41 9.43 18.72
C GLN A 7 -3.01 9.61 17.24
N THR A 8 -1.98 10.40 16.96
CA THR A 8 -1.55 10.71 15.58
C THR A 8 -0.02 10.62 15.39
N GLY A 9 0.66 9.90 16.27
CA GLY A 9 2.08 9.59 16.13
C GLY A 9 2.33 8.61 14.99
N ALA A 10 2.71 9.12 13.83
CA ALA A 10 3.83 8.57 13.07
C ALA A 10 3.76 7.11 12.54
N LYS A 11 2.61 6.43 12.42
CA LYS A 11 2.55 5.15 11.68
C LYS A 11 2.35 5.32 10.16
N HIS A 12 2.54 6.53 9.66
CA HIS A 12 2.34 6.96 8.26
C HIS A 12 3.57 6.81 7.35
N GLN A 13 4.58 5.98 7.66
CA GLN A 13 5.70 5.76 6.73
C GLN A 13 6.12 4.30 6.52
N MET A 14 5.35 3.33 7.00
CA MET A 14 5.47 1.98 6.47
C MET A 14 4.46 1.82 5.33
N GLN A 15 4.83 2.32 4.15
CA GLN A 15 4.19 1.84 2.93
C GLN A 15 4.58 0.38 2.80
N THR A 16 3.66 -0.53 3.12
CA THR A 16 3.79 -1.92 2.72
C THR A 16 4.03 -1.96 1.22
N MET A 17 4.88 -2.89 0.78
CA MET A 17 5.29 -2.97 -0.62
C MET A 17 4.08 -3.11 -1.56
N ASP A 18 3.02 -3.76 -1.08
CA ASP A 18 1.72 -3.83 -1.75
C ASP A 18 1.05 -2.45 -1.94
N ASN A 19 1.17 -1.57 -0.96
CA ASN A 19 0.61 -0.22 -1.01
C ASN A 19 1.39 0.67 -2.00
N SER A 20 2.71 0.48 -2.09
CA SER A 20 3.54 1.13 -3.10
C SER A 20 3.21 0.62 -4.51
N LEU A 21 3.02 -0.69 -4.68
CA LEU A 21 2.59 -1.27 -5.96
C LEU A 21 1.19 -0.78 -6.36
N LEU A 22 0.27 -0.64 -5.41
CA LEU A 22 -1.05 -0.07 -5.66
C LEU A 22 -0.99 1.40 -6.06
N ASP A 23 -0.14 2.21 -5.42
CA ASP A 23 0.07 3.61 -5.81
C ASP A 23 0.67 3.72 -7.22
N LEU A 24 1.68 2.90 -7.53
CA LEU A 24 2.27 2.81 -8.87
C LEU A 24 1.24 2.36 -9.92
N TYR A 25 0.40 1.38 -9.60
CA TYR A 25 -0.67 0.92 -10.47
C TYR A 25 -1.74 2.00 -10.68
N ARG A 26 -2.17 2.68 -9.61
CA ARG A 26 -3.13 3.80 -9.66
C ARG A 26 -2.61 4.99 -10.48
N ARG A 27 -1.30 5.22 -10.44
CA ARG A 27 -0.63 6.23 -11.29
C ARG A 27 -0.43 5.79 -12.73
N GLY A 28 -0.74 4.53 -13.08
CA GLY A 28 -0.51 3.98 -14.41
C GLY A 28 0.98 3.77 -14.74
N LEU A 29 1.85 3.74 -13.73
CA LEU A 29 3.30 3.55 -13.89
C LEU A 29 3.65 2.06 -14.10
N ILE A 30 2.80 1.15 -13.61
CA ILE A 30 2.97 -0.29 -13.78
C ILE A 30 1.65 -0.94 -14.19
N SER A 31 1.75 -2.03 -14.96
CA SER A 31 0.59 -2.85 -15.34
C SER A 31 0.14 -3.75 -14.20
N ARG A 32 -1.12 -4.20 -14.23
CA ARG A 32 -1.68 -5.15 -13.24
C ARG A 32 -0.81 -6.41 -13.10
N GLU A 33 -0.30 -6.94 -14.21
CA GLU A 33 0.62 -8.07 -14.21
C GLU A 33 1.94 -7.75 -13.49
N THR A 34 2.53 -6.58 -13.75
CA THR A 34 3.74 -6.12 -13.07
C THR A 34 3.51 -5.95 -11.57
N ALA A 35 2.35 -5.39 -11.19
CA ALA A 35 1.97 -5.25 -9.79
C ALA A 35 1.84 -6.62 -9.10
N LEU A 36 1.23 -7.61 -9.75
CA LEU A 36 1.09 -8.97 -9.21
C LEU A 36 2.41 -9.73 -9.17
N MET A 37 3.27 -9.60 -10.19
CA MET A 37 4.58 -10.27 -10.22
C MET A 37 5.54 -9.73 -9.18
N GLN A 38 5.51 -8.41 -8.93
CA GLN A 38 6.31 -7.80 -7.88
C GLN A 38 5.67 -7.90 -6.50
N ALA A 39 4.37 -8.21 -6.38
CA ALA A 39 3.70 -8.36 -5.09
C ALA A 39 4.36 -9.45 -4.25
N VAL A 40 4.64 -9.13 -2.98
CA VAL A 40 5.05 -10.14 -1.99
C VAL A 40 3.90 -11.12 -1.75
N ASN A 41 2.66 -10.62 -1.77
CA ASN A 41 1.48 -11.45 -1.68
C ASN A 41 0.52 -11.12 -2.82
N GLN A 42 0.60 -11.91 -3.89
CA GLN A 42 -0.21 -11.73 -5.09
C GLN A 42 -1.70 -11.79 -4.77
N GLU A 43 -2.15 -12.64 -3.84
CA GLU A 43 -3.57 -12.71 -3.45
C GLU A 43 -4.04 -11.41 -2.80
N ASN A 44 -3.20 -10.77 -1.99
CA ASN A 44 -3.51 -9.49 -1.38
C ASN A 44 -3.69 -8.41 -2.44
N ILE A 45 -2.69 -8.21 -3.32
CA ILE A 45 -2.79 -7.21 -4.40
C ILE A 45 -3.96 -7.52 -5.33
N LYS A 46 -4.20 -8.80 -5.64
CA LYS A 46 -5.31 -9.20 -6.50
C LYS A 46 -6.66 -8.79 -5.92
N ARG A 47 -6.83 -8.82 -4.58
CA ARG A 47 -8.05 -8.31 -3.91
C ARG A 47 -8.22 -6.79 -4.05
N PHE A 48 -7.14 -6.03 -4.19
CA PHE A 48 -7.19 -4.58 -4.35
C PHE A 48 -7.33 -4.14 -5.82
N ILE A 49 -6.91 -4.96 -6.78
CA ILE A 49 -7.00 -4.72 -8.24
C ILE A 49 -8.12 -5.56 -8.90
N THR A 50 -9.12 -6.04 -8.13
CA THR A 50 -10.31 -6.72 -8.68
C THR A 50 -11.47 -5.74 -8.80
#